data_AF-A0A4D7YQE3-F1
#
_entry.id   AF-A0A4D7YQE3-F1
#
_cell.length_a   1.000
_cell.length_b   1.000
_cell.length_c   1.000
_cell.angle_alpha   90.00
_cell.angle_beta   90.00
_cell.angle_gamma   90.00
#
_symmetry.space_group_name_H-M   'P 1'
#
loop_
_entity.id
_entity.type
_entity.pdbx_description
1 polymer ?
#
loop_
_entity_poly.entity_id
_entity_poly.type
_entity_poly.pdbx_seq_one_letter_code
_entity_poly.pdbx_strand_id
1 'polypeptide(L)'
;MPKSQSIKAPSRASLETFIAKVLEPVTEAELTDYEYNRLAREARKTVWDAAERKAEYYEAFRNAALRVESGQNKGQHFKYGEVVPTWGELTELHRVAFAEQLVTPSAHKLAIEWKKAQSKLLGYVRGLVTPEQLAASIADDEDFLARHPVRRERAAQ
;
A
#
# COMPACT_ATOMS: atom_id res chain seq x y z
N MET A 1 -1.73 -45.21 24.30
CA MET A 1 -3.09 -44.77 23.92
C MET A 1 -3.32 -43.37 24.49
N PRO A 2 -3.29 -42.29 23.69
CA PRO A 2 -3.61 -40.97 24.20
C PRO A 2 -5.10 -40.91 24.56
N LYS A 3 -5.43 -40.45 25.77
CA LYS A 3 -6.81 -40.33 26.26
C LYS A 3 -7.53 -39.27 25.43
N SER A 4 -8.65 -39.64 24.81
CA SER A 4 -9.58 -38.72 24.15
C SER A 4 -10.02 -37.65 25.16
N GLN A 5 -9.61 -36.40 24.93
CA GLN A 5 -10.16 -35.27 25.67
C GLN A 5 -11.57 -35.01 25.13
N SER A 6 -12.57 -35.39 25.93
CA SER A 6 -13.97 -35.04 25.67
C SER A 6 -14.09 -33.52 25.59
N ILE A 7 -14.39 -33.00 24.39
CA ILE A 7 -14.72 -31.60 24.18
C ILE A 7 -16.09 -31.40 24.84
N LYS A 8 -16.10 -30.81 26.04
CA LYS A 8 -17.35 -30.46 26.72
C LYS A 8 -18.04 -29.36 25.92
N ALA A 9 -19.28 -29.60 25.53
CA ALA A 9 -20.11 -28.57 24.91
C ALA A 9 -20.27 -27.36 25.86
N PRO A 10 -20.24 -26.13 25.34
CA PRO A 10 -20.46 -24.93 26.15
C PRO A 10 -21.80 -25.01 26.87
N SER A 11 -21.84 -24.57 28.12
CA SER A 11 -23.09 -24.55 28.90
C SER A 11 -24.06 -23.55 28.29
N ARG A 12 -25.37 -23.80 28.44
CA ARG A 12 -26.42 -22.90 27.97
C ARG A 12 -26.20 -21.45 28.44
N ALA A 13 -25.78 -21.27 29.70
CA ALA A 13 -25.43 -19.96 30.25
C ALA A 13 -24.27 -19.29 29.49
N SER A 14 -23.21 -20.03 29.15
CA SER A 14 -22.11 -19.48 28.35
C SER A 14 -22.55 -19.09 26.93
N LEU A 15 -23.51 -19.83 26.37
CA LEU A 15 -24.08 -19.58 25.06
C LEU A 15 -25.00 -18.34 25.08
N GLU A 16 -25.82 -18.20 26.12
CA GLU A 16 -26.68 -17.03 26.35
C GLU A 16 -25.86 -15.76 26.62
N THR A 17 -24.78 -15.84 27.41
CA THR A 17 -23.84 -14.72 27.61
C THR A 17 -23.14 -14.34 26.30
N PHE A 18 -22.76 -15.33 25.49
CA PHE A 18 -22.16 -15.08 24.18
C PHE A 18 -23.16 -14.42 23.23
N ILE A 19 -24.39 -14.94 23.15
CA ILE A 19 -25.47 -14.39 22.32
C ILE A 19 -25.81 -12.96 22.76
N ALA A 20 -25.96 -12.72 24.07
CA ALA A 20 -26.20 -11.38 24.60
C ALA A 20 -25.08 -10.40 24.20
N LYS A 21 -23.82 -10.82 24.31
CA LYS A 21 -22.65 -10.02 23.94
C LYS A 21 -22.48 -9.81 22.42
N VAL A 22 -23.03 -10.69 21.60
CA VAL A 22 -23.04 -10.57 20.12
C VAL A 22 -24.22 -9.72 19.65
N LEU A 23 -25.32 -9.74 20.38
CA LEU A 23 -26.55 -8.99 20.08
C LEU A 23 -26.62 -7.63 20.78
N GLU A 24 -25.60 -7.25 21.56
CA GLU A 24 -25.45 -5.88 22.05
C GLU A 24 -25.46 -4.94 20.85
N PRO A 25 -26.42 -4.00 20.77
CA PRO A 25 -26.53 -3.10 19.64
C PRO A 25 -25.29 -2.21 19.60
N VAL A 26 -24.56 -2.28 18.49
CA VAL A 26 -23.46 -1.36 18.21
C VAL A 26 -24.01 0.07 18.26
N THR A 27 -23.34 0.96 18.98
CA THR A 27 -23.82 2.33 19.08
C THR A 27 -23.74 3.01 17.72
N GLU A 28 -24.68 3.90 17.41
CA GLU A 28 -24.72 4.59 16.11
C GLU A 28 -23.42 5.36 15.81
N ALA A 29 -22.79 5.92 16.86
CA ALA A 29 -21.49 6.58 16.81
C ALA A 29 -20.35 5.63 16.39
N GLU A 30 -20.34 4.39 16.88
CA GLU A 30 -19.33 3.39 16.50
C GLU A 30 -19.51 2.92 15.05
N LEU A 31 -20.76 2.86 14.57
CA LEU A 31 -21.07 2.55 13.18
C LEU A 31 -20.56 3.66 12.24
N THR A 32 -20.78 4.92 12.62
CA THR A 32 -20.33 6.09 11.84
C THR A 32 -18.81 6.21 11.83
N ASP A 33 -18.14 5.95 12.95
CA ASP A 33 -16.67 5.91 13.05
C ASP A 33 -16.07 4.83 12.14
N TYR A 34 -16.69 3.65 12.08
CA TYR A 34 -16.24 2.56 11.23
C TYR A 34 -16.35 2.90 9.75
N GLU A 35 -17.52 3.41 9.33
CA GLU A 35 -17.75 3.80 7.93
C GLU A 35 -16.80 4.93 7.51
N TYR A 36 -16.60 5.93 8.37
CA TYR A 36 -15.64 7.00 8.13
C TYR A 36 -14.21 6.47 7.96
N ASN A 37 -13.76 5.60 8.88
CA ASN A 37 -12.43 5.00 8.81
C ASN A 37 -12.25 4.14 7.54
N ARG A 38 -13.30 3.41 7.14
CA ARG A 38 -13.31 2.63 5.90
C ARG A 38 -13.14 3.54 4.69
N LEU A 39 -13.95 4.59 4.58
CA LEU A 39 -13.92 5.54 3.47
C LEU A 39 -12.58 6.29 3.40
N ALA A 40 -12.04 6.74 4.53
CA ALA A 40 -10.74 7.43 4.58
C ALA A 40 -9.60 6.53 4.09
N ARG A 41 -9.62 5.24 4.49
CA ARG A 41 -8.64 4.24 4.03
C ARG A 41 -8.80 3.92 2.55
N GLU A 42 -10.03 3.77 2.07
CA GLU A 42 -10.33 3.52 0.67
C GLU A 42 -9.87 4.67 -0.22
N ALA A 43 -10.13 5.92 0.19
CA ALA A 43 -9.64 7.10 -0.52
C ALA A 43 -8.12 7.11 -0.66
N ARG A 44 -7.37 6.84 0.44
CA ARG A 44 -5.91 6.71 0.37
C ARG A 44 -5.47 5.55 -0.52
N LYS A 45 -6.16 4.40 -0.44
CA LYS A 45 -5.85 3.22 -1.25
C LYS A 45 -5.96 3.54 -2.74
N THR A 46 -7.03 4.19 -3.16
CA THR A 46 -7.24 4.54 -4.58
C THR A 46 -6.12 5.44 -5.11
N VAL A 47 -5.69 6.45 -4.33
CA VAL A 47 -4.59 7.34 -4.74
C VAL A 47 -3.25 6.60 -4.74
N TRP A 48 -2.98 5.78 -3.73
CA TRP A 48 -1.77 4.95 -3.66
C TRP A 48 -1.67 3.99 -4.85
N ASP A 49 -2.72 3.21 -5.11
CA ASP A 49 -2.77 2.25 -6.22
C ASP A 49 -2.56 2.94 -7.58
N ALA A 50 -3.08 4.16 -7.75
CA ALA A 50 -2.88 4.92 -8.97
C ALA A 50 -1.42 5.35 -9.16
N ALA A 51 -0.77 5.83 -8.10
CA ALA A 51 0.65 6.21 -8.12
C ALA A 51 1.55 4.99 -8.36
N GLU A 52 1.26 3.86 -7.69
CA GLU A 52 1.96 2.59 -7.86
C GLU A 52 1.89 2.09 -9.30
N ARG A 53 0.67 2.00 -9.87
CA ARG A 53 0.49 1.59 -11.27
C ARG A 53 1.21 2.51 -12.25
N LYS A 54 1.27 3.82 -11.97
CA LYS A 54 2.00 4.78 -12.80
C LYS A 54 3.50 4.49 -12.77
N ALA A 55 4.07 4.26 -11.60
CA ALA A 55 5.48 3.89 -11.46
C ALA A 55 5.78 2.55 -12.16
N GLU A 56 4.99 1.51 -11.89
CA GLU A 56 5.14 0.18 -12.53
C GLU A 56 5.04 0.24 -14.06
N TYR A 57 4.10 1.05 -14.58
CA TYR A 57 3.95 1.26 -16.01
C TYR A 57 5.22 1.82 -16.65
N TYR A 58 5.77 2.89 -16.09
CA TYR A 58 6.99 3.50 -16.64
C TYR A 58 8.22 2.63 -16.42
N GLU A 59 8.27 1.84 -15.34
CA GLU A 59 9.35 0.87 -15.13
C GLU A 59 9.33 -0.20 -16.23
N ALA A 60 8.17 -0.80 -16.46
CA ALA A 60 7.98 -1.81 -17.49
C ALA A 60 8.29 -1.25 -18.89
N PHE A 61 7.81 -0.04 -19.18
CA PHE A 61 8.01 0.57 -20.49
C PHE A 61 9.48 0.96 -20.72
N ARG A 62 10.14 1.53 -19.71
CA ARG A 62 11.59 1.78 -19.72
C ARG A 62 12.36 0.48 -20.01
N ASN A 63 12.05 -0.59 -19.30
CA ASN A 63 12.73 -1.88 -19.48
C ASN A 63 12.49 -2.47 -20.89
N ALA A 64 11.31 -2.23 -21.48
CA ALA A 64 11.03 -2.61 -22.87
C ALA A 64 11.84 -1.76 -23.87
N ALA A 65 11.89 -0.44 -23.69
CA ALA A 65 12.69 0.46 -24.53
C ALA A 65 14.18 0.11 -24.53
N LEU A 66 14.73 -0.24 -23.36
CA LEU A 66 16.12 -0.70 -23.25
C LEU A 66 16.41 -1.89 -24.17
N ARG A 67 15.46 -2.84 -24.26
CA ARG A 67 15.60 -4.04 -25.10
C ARG A 67 15.53 -3.70 -26.58
N VAL A 68 14.63 -2.79 -26.95
CA VAL A 68 14.49 -2.31 -28.34
C VAL A 68 15.79 -1.63 -28.78
N GLU A 69 16.29 -0.66 -28.02
CA GLU A 69 17.54 0.05 -28.33
C GLU A 69 18.74 -0.92 -28.37
N SER A 70 18.84 -1.84 -27.41
CA SER A 70 19.90 -2.85 -27.39
C SER A 70 19.85 -3.78 -28.60
N GLY A 71 18.66 -4.11 -29.10
CA GLY A 71 18.49 -4.94 -30.30
C GLY A 71 18.77 -4.15 -31.58
N GLN A 72 18.37 -2.88 -31.67
CA GLN A 72 18.73 -1.98 -32.78
C GLN A 72 20.24 -1.83 -32.90
N ASN A 73 20.96 -1.67 -31.79
CA ASN A 73 22.43 -1.65 -31.75
C ASN A 73 23.07 -2.95 -32.25
N LYS A 74 22.32 -4.06 -32.27
CA LYS A 74 22.73 -5.36 -32.82
C LYS A 74 22.22 -5.61 -34.24
N GLY A 75 21.66 -4.59 -34.90
CA GLY A 75 21.12 -4.69 -36.26
C GLY A 75 19.73 -5.33 -36.34
N GLN A 76 19.03 -5.51 -35.22
CA GLN A 76 17.65 -6.00 -35.22
C GLN A 76 16.68 -4.86 -35.48
N HIS A 77 15.76 -5.06 -36.43
CA HIS A 77 14.75 -4.05 -36.75
C HIS A 77 13.45 -4.34 -35.99
N PHE A 78 13.03 -3.42 -35.13
CA PHE A 78 11.71 -3.47 -34.51
C PHE A 78 10.76 -2.57 -35.30
N LYS A 79 9.58 -3.10 -35.62
CA LYS A 79 8.54 -2.41 -36.41
C LYS A 79 8.07 -1.07 -35.81
N TYR A 80 8.27 -0.88 -34.51
CA TYR A 80 7.83 0.30 -33.77
C TYR A 80 8.96 0.98 -32.99
N GLY A 81 10.23 0.68 -33.28
CA GLY A 81 11.35 1.22 -32.50
C GLY A 81 11.48 2.75 -32.58
N GLU A 82 11.07 3.35 -33.69
CA GLU A 82 11.18 4.80 -33.93
C GLU A 82 10.06 5.63 -33.28
N VAL A 83 8.96 4.99 -32.88
CA VAL A 83 7.80 5.65 -32.22
C VAL A 83 7.78 5.44 -30.72
N VAL A 84 8.66 4.58 -30.19
CA VAL A 84 8.81 4.36 -28.75
C VAL A 84 9.75 5.44 -28.21
N PRO A 85 9.41 6.14 -27.11
CA PRO A 85 10.32 7.07 -26.45
C PRO A 85 11.63 6.36 -26.06
N THR A 86 12.71 7.11 -26.01
CA THR A 86 14.02 6.55 -25.67
C THR A 86 14.04 6.01 -24.24
N TRP A 87 14.96 5.08 -23.97
CA TRP A 87 15.21 4.56 -22.63
C TRP A 87 15.52 5.68 -21.64
N GLY A 88 16.28 6.70 -22.06
CA GLY A 88 16.60 7.87 -21.24
C GLY A 88 15.36 8.67 -20.83
N GLU A 89 14.48 8.99 -21.78
CA GLU A 89 13.23 9.71 -21.51
C GLU A 89 12.31 8.91 -20.58
N LEU A 90 12.16 7.60 -20.81
CA LEU A 90 11.36 6.73 -19.95
C LEU A 90 11.99 6.54 -18.56
N THR A 91 13.31 6.62 -18.45
CA THR A 91 14.01 6.58 -17.16
C THR A 91 13.66 7.81 -16.32
N GLU A 92 13.61 9.00 -16.92
CA GLU A 92 13.20 10.22 -16.22
C GLU A 92 11.72 10.20 -15.85
N LEU A 93 10.84 9.75 -16.75
CA LEU A 93 9.41 9.59 -16.45
C LEU A 93 9.17 8.61 -15.30
N HIS A 94 9.89 7.49 -15.30
CA HIS A 94 9.86 6.54 -14.18
C HIS A 94 10.38 7.18 -12.89
N ARG A 95 11.48 7.94 -12.95
CA ARG A 95 12.07 8.62 -11.79
C ARG A 95 11.08 9.59 -11.15
N VAL A 96 10.34 10.34 -11.96
CA VAL A 96 9.28 11.25 -11.51
C VAL A 96 8.10 10.48 -10.91
N ALA A 97 7.60 9.44 -11.60
CA ALA A 97 6.48 8.64 -11.09
C ALA A 97 6.83 7.92 -9.78
N PHE A 98 8.07 7.42 -9.65
CA PHE A 98 8.56 6.79 -8.43
C PHE A 98 8.67 7.79 -7.27
N ALA A 99 9.14 9.01 -7.56
CA ALA A 99 9.17 10.09 -6.59
C ALA A 99 7.76 10.49 -6.10
N GLU A 100 6.78 10.56 -7.01
CA GLU A 100 5.37 10.81 -6.67
C GLU A 100 4.81 9.70 -5.75
N GLN A 101 5.08 8.43 -6.06
CA GLN A 101 4.64 7.31 -5.22
C GLN A 101 5.26 7.37 -3.80
N LEU A 102 6.54 7.76 -3.69
CA LEU A 102 7.22 7.88 -2.39
C LEU A 102 6.54 8.85 -1.43
N VAL A 103 6.00 9.96 -1.94
CA VAL A 103 5.33 10.98 -1.13
C VAL A 103 3.81 10.80 -1.05
N THR A 104 3.24 9.90 -1.85
CA THR A 104 1.80 9.62 -1.85
C THR A 104 1.37 8.99 -0.52
N PRO A 105 0.29 9.45 0.13
CA PRO A 105 -0.16 8.89 1.40
C PRO A 105 -0.39 7.37 1.32
N SER A 106 0.24 6.62 2.22
CA SER A 106 0.07 5.16 2.29
C SER A 106 -1.28 4.78 2.90
N ALA A 107 -1.89 3.74 2.34
CA ALA A 107 -3.18 3.22 2.79
C ALA A 107 -3.05 2.13 3.87
N HIS A 108 -1.91 1.44 3.92
CA HIS A 108 -1.69 0.29 4.80
C HIS A 108 -0.22 0.12 5.21
N LYS A 109 0.00 -0.65 6.26
CA LYS A 109 1.32 -0.87 6.87
C LYS A 109 2.38 -1.35 5.86
N LEU A 110 2.02 -2.23 4.92
CA LEU A 110 2.96 -2.72 3.90
C LEU A 110 3.50 -1.60 2.98
N ALA A 111 2.71 -0.56 2.72
CA ALA A 111 3.12 0.56 1.87
C ALA A 111 4.10 1.48 2.63
N ILE A 112 3.90 1.64 3.94
CA ILE A 112 4.85 2.31 4.83
C ILE A 112 6.18 1.55 4.87
N GLU A 113 6.15 0.22 5.06
CA GLU A 113 7.36 -0.59 5.05
C GLU A 113 8.07 -0.55 3.70
N TRP A 114 7.31 -0.51 2.59
CA TRP A 114 7.87 -0.27 1.26
C TRP A 114 8.59 1.09 1.20
N LYS A 115 7.96 2.19 1.63
CA LYS A 115 8.60 3.53 1.66
C LYS A 115 9.89 3.54 2.47
N LYS A 116 9.87 2.92 3.66
CA LYS A 116 11.05 2.77 4.52
C LYS A 116 12.18 2.03 3.79
N ALA A 117 11.86 0.95 3.09
CA ALA A 117 12.84 0.20 2.31
C ALA A 117 13.45 1.03 1.16
N GLN A 118 12.64 1.89 0.53
CA GLN A 118 13.07 2.76 -0.57
C GLN A 118 13.93 3.95 -0.15
N SER A 119 14.10 4.22 1.16
CA SER A 119 15.04 5.24 1.66
C SER A 119 16.47 5.09 1.10
N LYS A 120 16.89 3.85 0.83
CA LYS A 120 18.19 3.52 0.22
C LYS A 120 18.33 3.99 -1.23
N LEU A 121 17.20 4.19 -1.92
CA LEU A 121 17.13 4.62 -3.31
C LEU A 121 16.89 6.13 -3.45
N LEU A 122 16.99 6.93 -2.38
CA LEU A 122 16.83 8.39 -2.47
C LEU A 122 17.81 9.05 -3.44
N GLY A 123 18.98 8.45 -3.67
CA GLY A 123 19.91 8.90 -4.72
C GLY A 123 19.30 8.85 -6.13
N TYR A 124 18.40 7.89 -6.40
CA TYR A 124 17.70 7.77 -7.68
C TYR A 124 16.72 8.93 -7.91
N VAL A 125 16.03 9.41 -6.87
CA VAL A 125 15.07 10.52 -6.95
C VAL A 125 15.63 11.87 -6.51
N ARG A 126 16.96 12.02 -6.55
CA ARG A 126 17.63 13.25 -6.11
C ARG A 126 17.02 14.48 -6.79
N GLY A 127 16.72 15.50 -5.98
CA GLY A 127 16.12 16.76 -6.44
C GLY A 127 14.60 16.73 -6.60
N LEU A 128 13.95 15.56 -6.48
CA LEU A 128 12.49 15.44 -6.50
C LEU A 128 11.92 15.22 -5.09
N VAL A 129 12.59 14.39 -4.30
CA VAL A 129 12.21 14.09 -2.92
C VAL A 129 13.44 14.19 -2.03
N THR A 130 13.31 14.95 -0.96
CA THR A 130 14.32 15.06 0.10
C THR A 130 14.14 13.96 1.15
N PRO A 131 15.21 13.54 1.85
CA PRO A 131 15.10 12.62 2.97
C PRO A 131 14.09 13.09 4.03
N GLU A 132 14.05 14.39 4.29
CA GLU A 132 13.15 15.02 5.26
C GLU A 132 11.69 14.90 4.82
N GLN A 133 11.39 15.13 3.54
CA GLN A 133 10.04 14.95 2.99
C GLN A 133 9.58 13.49 3.08
N LEU A 134 10.46 12.52 2.79
CA LEU A 134 10.12 11.11 2.91
C LEU A 134 9.86 10.73 4.37
N ALA A 135 10.69 11.20 5.30
CA ALA A 135 10.51 10.95 6.72
C ALA A 135 9.19 11.54 7.25
N ALA A 136 8.87 12.79 6.87
CA ALA A 136 7.60 13.42 7.21
C ALA A 136 6.40 12.64 6.65
N SER A 137 6.47 12.22 5.38
CA SER A 137 5.42 11.42 4.75
C SER A 137 5.19 10.09 5.47
N ILE A 138 6.26 9.41 5.90
CA ILE A 138 6.16 8.17 6.67
C ILE A 138 5.51 8.41 8.03
N ALA A 139 5.92 9.47 8.75
CA ALA A 139 5.35 9.82 10.05
C ALA A 139 3.84 10.14 9.94
N ASP A 140 3.44 10.93 8.94
CA ASP A 140 2.03 11.26 8.68
C ASP A 140 1.18 10.01 8.38
N ASP A 141 1.77 9.02 7.70
CA ASP A 141 1.11 7.76 7.39
C ASP A 141 0.98 6.86 8.63
N GLU A 142 2.00 6.80 9.49
CA GLU A 142 1.94 6.08 10.76
C GLU A 142 0.89 6.69 11.69
N ASP A 143 0.86 8.02 11.81
CA ASP A 143 -0.13 8.76 12.59
C ASP A 143 -1.56 8.56 12.06
N PHE A 144 -1.73 8.51 10.74
CA PHE A 144 -3.03 8.19 10.14
C PHE A 144 -3.47 6.78 10.50
N LEU A 145 -2.60 5.78 10.38
CA LEU A 145 -2.96 4.40 10.71
C LEU A 145 -3.29 4.24 12.20
N ALA A 146 -2.62 4.97 13.09
CA ALA A 146 -2.91 5.00 14.52
C ALA A 146 -4.29 5.60 14.82
N ARG A 147 -4.67 6.70 14.14
CA ARG A 147 -5.97 7.36 14.31
C ARG A 147 -7.14 6.61 13.69
N HIS A 148 -6.89 5.79 12.66
CA HIS A 148 -7.94 5.09 11.92
C HIS A 148 -7.76 3.56 11.98
N PRO A 149 -7.82 2.90 13.16
CA PRO A 149 -7.55 1.47 13.26
C PRO A 149 -8.56 0.60 12.47
N VAL A 150 -8.08 -0.47 11.83
CA VAL A 150 -8.93 -1.44 11.09
C VAL A 150 -9.79 -2.27 12.04
N ARG A 151 -9.28 -2.51 13.24
CA ARG A 151 -9.98 -3.18 14.33
C ARG A 151 -9.61 -2.42 15.60
N ARG A 152 -10.59 -1.85 16.31
CA ARG A 152 -10.33 -1.40 17.67
C ARG A 152 -9.98 -2.65 18.47
N GLU A 153 -8.81 -2.68 19.11
CA GLU A 153 -8.59 -3.65 20.18
C GLU A 153 -9.70 -3.39 21.19
N ARG A 154 -10.52 -4.41 21.47
CA ARG A 154 -11.47 -4.30 22.57
C ARG A 154 -10.63 -4.05 23.81
N ALA A 155 -10.75 -2.86 24.39
CA ALA A 155 -10.23 -2.60 25.72
C ALA A 155 -10.69 -3.77 26.59
N ALA A 156 -9.74 -4.48 27.20
CA ALA A 156 -10.05 -5.53 28.14
C ALA A 156 -10.84 -4.88 29.29
N GLN A 157 -12.16 -5.03 29.24
CA GLN A 157 -13.06 -4.82 30.36
C GLN A 157 -13.20 -6.13 31.12
#